data_AF-A0A920HIE7-F1
#
_entry.id   AF-A0A920HIE7-F1
#
_cell.length_a   1.000
_cell.length_b   1.000
_cell.length_c   1.000
_cell.angle_alpha   90.00
_cell.angle_beta   90.00
_cell.angle_gamma   90.00
#
_symmetry.space_group_name_H-M   'P 1'
#
loop_
_entity.id
_entity.type
_entity.pdbx_description
1 polymer ?
#
loop_
_entity_poly.entity_id
_entity_poly.type
_entity_poly.pdbx_seq_one_letter_code
_entity_poly.pdbx_strand_id
1 'polypeptide(L)'
;MGSKFLQLLFSTKFMLILLILFPIAMGVGTFLESWYSTDAARIWVYNAWWFELLMLLLILNFMGNIKKYNLLSKERLSVLILHLSFIFILLGAFVTRYIGDEGVMPIREANTSNTYLSENIFNCFCRWRKRWSTQRKTLKSQLLLSEHVNNYFRINDDFYSKEFSITYNGFKEDVTEGLVLDPGGERYIKLVEALDGNRQEHYIKEGQVTSIQNILFSFNYYQKGAINITSEAGEYYIESPFDGIYTVMSNQQSAELNKNQKQLLELRSLYQIPGFQFVFPEPALRGVFEIVDAEVTDREIEDVLYLNVDYNGSSKEVSLLGGRDMSIIQRKLL
;
A
#
# COMPACT_ATOMS: atom_id res chain seq x y z
N MET A 1 -15.21 -34.49 -38.83
CA MET A 1 -14.19 -33.43 -38.66
C MET A 1 -13.27 -33.59 -37.44
N GLY A 2 -13.54 -34.49 -36.48
CA GLY A 2 -12.75 -34.61 -35.24
C GLY A 2 -11.36 -35.28 -35.32
N SER A 3 -10.95 -35.87 -36.45
CA SER A 3 -9.69 -36.64 -36.50
C SER A 3 -8.43 -35.77 -36.64
N LYS A 4 -8.44 -34.73 -37.48
CA LYS A 4 -7.26 -33.88 -37.72
C LYS A 4 -6.94 -32.96 -36.54
N PHE A 5 -7.97 -32.41 -35.90
CA PHE A 5 -7.81 -31.53 -34.74
C PHE A 5 -7.23 -32.27 -33.54
N LEU A 6 -7.77 -33.44 -33.19
CA LEU A 6 -7.24 -34.28 -32.10
C LEU A 6 -5.81 -34.78 -32.41
N GLN A 7 -5.51 -35.09 -33.68
CA GLN A 7 -4.16 -35.48 -34.09
C GLN A 7 -3.14 -34.36 -33.89
N LEU A 8 -3.52 -33.10 -34.15
CA LEU A 8 -2.71 -31.90 -33.90
C LEU A 8 -2.55 -31.64 -32.40
N LEU A 9 -3.67 -31.68 -31.66
CA LEU A 9 -3.71 -31.45 -30.22
C LEU A 9 -2.84 -32.44 -29.45
N PHE A 10 -2.74 -33.69 -29.91
CA PHE A 10 -1.90 -34.74 -29.32
C PHE A 10 -0.61 -34.97 -30.11
N SER A 11 -0.05 -33.93 -30.73
CA SER A 11 1.23 -34.03 -31.45
C SER A 11 2.40 -33.63 -30.54
N THR A 12 3.55 -34.29 -30.69
CA THR A 12 4.80 -33.89 -30.03
C THR A 12 5.31 -32.54 -30.51
N LYS A 13 5.03 -32.17 -31.77
CA LYS A 13 5.36 -30.82 -32.28
C LYS A 13 4.57 -29.75 -31.55
N PHE A 14 3.28 -30.00 -31.30
CA PHE A 14 2.43 -29.08 -30.55
C PHE A 14 2.83 -29.03 -29.07
N MET A 15 3.21 -30.17 -28.48
CA MET A 15 3.77 -30.21 -27.13
C MET A 15 4.99 -29.29 -27.00
N LEU A 16 5.95 -29.39 -27.93
CA LEU A 16 7.17 -28.58 -27.89
C LEU A 16 6.84 -27.09 -27.95
N ILE A 17 5.89 -26.69 -28.80
CA ILE A 17 5.44 -25.30 -28.90
C ILE A 17 4.87 -24.84 -27.55
N LEU A 18 3.97 -25.62 -26.93
CA LEU A 18 3.41 -25.28 -25.63
C LEU A 18 4.48 -25.22 -24.53
N LEU A 19 5.45 -26.15 -24.53
CA LEU A 19 6.56 -26.20 -23.58
C LEU A 19 7.55 -25.04 -23.73
N ILE A 20 7.64 -24.43 -24.91
CA ILE A 20 8.43 -23.21 -25.12
C ILE A 20 7.61 -21.97 -24.76
N LEU A 21 6.32 -21.95 -25.11
CA LEU A 21 5.43 -20.83 -24.84
C LEU A 21 5.23 -20.62 -23.33
N PHE A 22 5.15 -21.70 -22.54
CA PHE A 22 4.98 -21.64 -21.09
C PHE A 22 6.09 -20.86 -20.36
N PRO A 23 7.39 -21.20 -20.48
CA PRO A 23 8.46 -20.44 -19.84
C PRO A 23 8.64 -19.04 -20.43
N ILE A 24 8.32 -18.82 -21.72
CA ILE A 24 8.32 -17.46 -22.29
C ILE A 24 7.25 -16.61 -21.61
N ALA A 25 6.03 -17.14 -21.44
CA ALA A 25 4.96 -16.46 -20.73
C ALA A 25 5.36 -16.13 -19.28
N MET A 26 5.97 -17.08 -18.57
CA MET A 26 6.49 -16.84 -17.22
C MET A 26 7.59 -15.77 -17.20
N GLY A 27 8.55 -15.84 -18.13
CA GLY A 27 9.63 -14.84 -18.23
C GLY A 27 9.11 -13.44 -18.53
N VAL A 28 8.12 -13.32 -19.44
CA VAL A 28 7.41 -12.05 -19.66
C VAL A 28 6.71 -11.59 -18.38
N GLY A 29 6.08 -12.50 -17.63
CA GLY A 29 5.50 -12.20 -16.31
C GLY A 29 6.50 -11.59 -15.34
N THR A 30 7.72 -12.13 -15.27
CA THR A 30 8.80 -11.59 -14.43
C THR A 30 9.23 -10.18 -14.85
N PHE A 31 9.30 -9.90 -16.16
CA PHE A 31 9.61 -8.54 -16.63
C PHE A 31 8.46 -7.56 -16.34
N LEU A 32 7.21 -8.00 -16.53
CA LEU A 32 6.04 -7.17 -16.19
C LEU A 32 5.99 -6.82 -14.71
N GLU A 33 6.35 -7.77 -13.84
CA GLU A 33 6.47 -7.54 -12.40
C GLU A 33 7.53 -6.48 -12.10
N SER A 34 8.69 -6.56 -12.75
CA SER A 34 9.78 -5.60 -12.55
C SER A 34 9.48 -4.21 -13.13
N TRP A 35 8.66 -4.11 -14.19
CA TRP A 35 8.39 -2.84 -14.87
C TRP A 35 7.15 -2.12 -14.35
N TYR A 36 6.18 -2.86 -13.82
CA TYR A 36 4.90 -2.31 -13.40
C TYR A 36 4.65 -2.62 -11.93
N SER A 37 4.21 -3.83 -11.62
CA SER A 37 3.99 -4.29 -10.24
C SER A 37 3.72 -5.80 -10.24
N THR A 38 3.87 -6.43 -9.07
CA THR A 38 3.48 -7.84 -8.88
C THR A 38 2.00 -8.08 -9.19
N ASP A 39 1.12 -7.11 -8.88
CA ASP A 39 -0.32 -7.24 -9.14
C ASP A 39 -0.64 -7.13 -10.63
N ALA A 40 -0.01 -6.21 -11.35
CA ALA A 40 -0.15 -6.12 -12.81
C ALA A 40 0.28 -7.41 -13.52
N ALA A 41 1.42 -7.99 -13.11
CA ALA A 41 1.91 -9.27 -13.65
C ALA A 41 0.94 -10.43 -13.36
N ARG A 42 0.35 -10.46 -12.15
CA ARG A 42 -0.71 -11.41 -11.80
C ARG A 42 -1.91 -11.25 -12.72
N ILE A 43 -2.42 -10.04 -12.93
CA ILE A 43 -3.61 -9.81 -13.77
C ILE A 43 -3.36 -10.21 -15.22
N TRP A 44 -2.23 -9.83 -15.79
CA TRP A 44 -1.97 -10.03 -17.22
C TRP A 44 -1.48 -11.42 -17.59
N VAL A 45 -0.76 -12.10 -16.68
CA VAL A 45 -0.15 -13.40 -16.95
C VAL A 45 -0.69 -14.46 -15.99
N TYR A 46 -0.32 -14.39 -14.72
CA TYR A 46 -0.49 -15.54 -13.82
C TYR A 46 -1.96 -15.89 -13.59
N ASN A 47 -2.84 -14.91 -13.41
CA ASN A 47 -4.27 -15.05 -13.20
C ASN A 47 -5.09 -14.92 -14.49
N ALA A 48 -4.46 -14.68 -15.64
CA ALA A 48 -5.17 -14.50 -16.89
C ALA A 48 -5.74 -15.82 -17.45
N TRP A 49 -6.92 -15.73 -18.07
CA TRP A 49 -7.62 -16.88 -18.66
C TRP A 49 -6.80 -17.57 -19.77
N TRP A 50 -5.95 -16.84 -20.50
CA TRP A 50 -5.16 -17.38 -21.60
C TRP A 50 -4.01 -18.25 -21.09
N PHE A 51 -3.41 -17.87 -19.95
CA PHE A 51 -2.32 -18.64 -19.32
C PHE A 51 -2.88 -19.93 -18.73
N GLU A 52 -4.08 -19.86 -18.15
CA GLU A 52 -4.82 -21.04 -17.73
C GLU A 52 -5.17 -21.97 -18.89
N LEU A 53 -5.65 -21.42 -20.00
CA LEU A 53 -5.91 -22.21 -21.21
C LEU A 53 -4.63 -22.91 -21.69
N LEU A 54 -3.49 -22.23 -21.65
CA LEU A 54 -2.20 -22.80 -22.01
C LEU A 54 -1.83 -23.99 -21.10
N MET A 55 -1.99 -23.86 -19.78
CA MET A 55 -1.78 -24.96 -18.84
C MET A 55 -2.73 -26.14 -19.08
N LEU A 56 -4.01 -25.86 -19.33
CA LEU A 56 -5.01 -26.88 -19.64
C LEU A 56 -4.67 -27.61 -20.95
N LEU A 57 -4.22 -26.89 -21.98
CA LEU A 57 -3.76 -27.48 -23.23
C LEU A 57 -2.53 -28.38 -23.02
N LEU A 58 -1.59 -28.00 -22.14
CA LEU A 58 -0.45 -28.85 -21.77
C LEU A 58 -0.92 -30.17 -21.11
N ILE A 59 -1.83 -30.11 -20.13
CA ILE A 59 -2.37 -31.30 -19.47
C ILE A 59 -3.02 -32.24 -20.51
N LEU A 60 -3.92 -31.69 -21.34
CA LEU A 60 -4.61 -32.48 -22.38
C LEU A 60 -3.64 -33.07 -23.40
N ASN A 61 -2.60 -32.32 -23.79
CA ASN A 61 -1.57 -32.80 -24.70
C ASN A 61 -0.78 -33.96 -24.08
N PHE A 62 -0.31 -33.83 -22.83
CA PHE A 62 0.40 -34.91 -22.14
C PHE A 62 -0.47 -36.16 -21.98
N MET A 63 -1.74 -36.01 -21.58
CA MET A 63 -2.68 -37.14 -21.48
C MET A 63 -2.89 -37.84 -22.83
N GLY A 64 -3.07 -37.08 -23.90
CA GLY A 64 -3.25 -37.62 -25.25
C GLY A 64 -2.00 -38.35 -25.76
N ASN A 65 -0.80 -37.84 -25.45
CA ASN A 65 0.46 -38.45 -25.87
C ASN A 65 0.70 -39.81 -25.20
N ILE A 66 0.28 -39.99 -23.94
CA ILE A 66 0.37 -41.28 -23.25
C ILE A 66 -0.33 -42.39 -24.07
N LYS A 67 -1.56 -42.14 -24.50
CA LYS A 67 -2.33 -43.11 -25.29
C LYS A 67 -1.81 -43.24 -26.72
N LYS A 68 -1.52 -42.12 -27.40
CA LYS A 68 -1.11 -42.11 -28.82
C LYS A 68 0.22 -42.80 -29.07
N TYR A 69 1.18 -42.65 -28.17
CA TYR A 69 2.53 -43.23 -28.30
C TYR A 69 2.70 -44.51 -27.46
N ASN A 70 1.60 -45.06 -26.93
CA ASN A 70 1.58 -46.26 -26.09
C ASN A 70 2.67 -46.24 -25.01
N LEU A 71 2.73 -45.14 -24.24
CA LEU A 71 3.77 -44.94 -23.21
C LEU A 71 3.58 -45.84 -21.99
N LEU A 72 2.44 -46.56 -21.90
CA LEU A 72 2.18 -47.57 -20.88
C LEU A 72 3.02 -48.86 -21.06
N SER A 73 3.82 -48.95 -22.13
CA SER A 73 4.74 -50.08 -22.31
C SER A 73 5.88 -50.04 -21.30
N LYS A 74 6.29 -51.22 -20.81
CA LYS A 74 7.39 -51.35 -19.82
C LYS A 74 8.70 -50.73 -20.28
N GLU A 75 8.95 -50.73 -21.59
CA GLU A 75 10.16 -50.17 -22.22
C GLU A 75 10.21 -48.64 -22.16
N ARG A 76 9.07 -47.96 -21.98
CA ARG A 76 8.95 -46.49 -22.04
C ARG A 76 8.58 -45.86 -20.69
N LEU A 77 8.78 -46.61 -19.61
CA LEU A 77 8.35 -46.24 -18.27
C LEU A 77 9.01 -44.93 -17.78
N SER A 78 10.27 -44.66 -18.14
CA SER A 78 10.94 -43.40 -17.82
C SER A 78 10.24 -42.19 -18.45
N VAL A 79 9.80 -42.30 -19.71
CA VAL A 79 9.09 -41.22 -20.42
C VAL A 79 7.67 -41.06 -19.87
N LEU A 80 7.02 -42.17 -19.49
CA LEU A 80 5.72 -42.16 -18.83
C LEU A 80 5.76 -41.42 -17.50
N ILE A 81 6.76 -41.71 -16.64
CA ILE A 81 6.96 -41.01 -15.37
C ILE A 81 7.08 -39.51 -15.61
N LEU A 82 7.91 -39.08 -16.57
CA LEU A 82 8.09 -37.67 -16.88
C LEU A 82 6.76 -36.99 -17.25
N HIS A 83 5.93 -37.61 -18.09
CA HIS A 83 4.61 -37.07 -18.45
C HIS A 83 3.69 -36.98 -17.24
N LEU A 84 3.65 -38.03 -16.41
CA LEU A 84 2.85 -38.04 -15.18
C LEU A 84 3.31 -36.96 -14.20
N SER A 85 4.62 -36.72 -14.08
CA SER A 85 5.16 -35.63 -13.26
C SER A 85 4.67 -34.26 -13.74
N PHE A 86 4.72 -33.99 -15.05
CA PHE A 86 4.19 -32.71 -15.59
C PHE A 86 2.69 -32.57 -15.37
N ILE A 87 1.91 -33.63 -15.59
CA ILE A 87 0.47 -33.62 -15.31
C ILE A 87 0.22 -33.34 -13.82
N PHE A 88 0.97 -33.99 -12.92
CA PHE A 88 0.82 -33.80 -11.48
C PHE A 88 1.19 -32.38 -11.03
N ILE A 89 2.28 -31.82 -11.55
CA ILE A 89 2.68 -30.43 -11.28
C ILE A 89 1.61 -29.45 -11.73
N LEU A 90 1.07 -29.61 -12.95
CA LEU A 90 0.03 -28.73 -13.48
C LEU A 90 -1.31 -28.87 -12.73
N LEU A 91 -1.66 -30.08 -12.29
CA LEU A 91 -2.81 -30.29 -11.40
C LEU A 91 -2.60 -29.63 -10.04
N GLY A 92 -1.39 -29.71 -9.47
CA GLY A 92 -1.03 -29.00 -8.26
C GLY A 92 -1.20 -27.48 -8.42
N ALA A 93 -0.72 -26.91 -9.53
CA ALA A 93 -0.88 -25.50 -9.86
C ALA A 93 -2.36 -25.09 -10.02
N PHE A 94 -3.20 -25.98 -10.57
CA PHE A 94 -4.64 -25.74 -10.65
C PHE A 94 -5.30 -25.69 -9.26
N VAL A 95 -4.91 -26.59 -8.34
CA VAL A 95 -5.41 -26.58 -6.96
C VAL A 95 -4.99 -25.30 -6.24
N THR A 96 -3.71 -24.90 -6.30
CA THR A 96 -3.23 -23.68 -5.65
C THR A 96 -3.92 -22.42 -6.19
N ARG A 97 -4.26 -22.38 -7.48
CA ARG A 97 -4.93 -21.23 -8.11
C ARG A 97 -6.37 -21.03 -7.65
N TYR A 98 -7.14 -22.11 -7.52
CA TYR A 98 -8.59 -22.03 -7.29
C TYR A 98 -9.01 -22.23 -5.83
N ILE A 99 -8.18 -22.92 -5.05
CA ILE A 99 -8.48 -23.32 -3.68
C ILE A 99 -7.43 -22.74 -2.71
N GLY A 100 -6.29 -22.27 -3.22
CA GLY A 100 -5.24 -21.69 -2.39
C GLY A 100 -5.64 -20.31 -1.86
N ASP A 101 -5.33 -20.09 -0.59
CA ASP A 101 -5.35 -18.77 0.03
C ASP A 101 -3.91 -18.25 0.15
N GLU A 102 -3.69 -17.00 -0.25
CA GLU A 102 -2.40 -16.32 -0.18
C GLU A 102 -2.40 -15.29 0.95
N GLY A 103 -1.22 -14.98 1.47
CA GLY A 103 -1.07 -14.03 2.57
C GLY A 103 0.35 -13.90 3.10
N VAL A 104 0.56 -12.82 3.84
CA VAL A 104 1.84 -12.48 4.46
C VAL A 104 1.82 -12.85 5.95
N MET A 105 2.86 -13.52 6.40
CA MET A 105 3.08 -13.81 7.83
C MET A 105 4.30 -13.01 8.32
N PRO A 106 4.10 -11.80 8.87
CA PRO A 106 5.21 -11.04 9.44
C PRO A 106 5.68 -11.72 10.73
N ILE A 107 6.93 -12.18 10.73
CA ILE A 107 7.58 -12.80 11.89
C ILE A 107 8.76 -11.92 12.29
N ARG A 108 8.70 -11.37 13.51
CA ARG A 108 9.83 -10.64 14.10
C ARG A 108 10.89 -11.62 14.58
N GLU A 109 12.14 -11.20 14.58
CA GLU A 109 13.25 -12.01 15.12
C GLU A 109 12.95 -12.48 16.56
N ALA A 110 13.33 -13.72 16.85
CA ALA A 110 13.07 -14.43 18.11
C ALA A 110 11.59 -14.63 18.49
N ASN A 111 10.64 -14.30 17.61
CA ASN A 111 9.22 -14.54 17.83
C ASN A 111 8.67 -15.65 16.92
N THR A 112 7.55 -16.24 17.34
CA THR A 112 6.77 -17.17 16.53
C THR A 112 5.38 -16.57 16.28
N SER A 113 4.81 -16.81 15.10
CA SER A 113 3.46 -16.41 14.75
C SER A 113 2.68 -17.63 14.25
N ASN A 114 1.40 -17.72 14.61
CA ASN A 114 0.43 -18.67 14.09
C ASN A 114 -0.71 -17.98 13.34
N THR A 115 -0.54 -16.71 13.01
CA THR A 115 -1.52 -15.88 12.31
C THR A 115 -0.86 -15.24 11.09
N TYR A 116 -1.58 -15.21 9.98
CA TYR A 116 -1.14 -14.55 8.75
C TYR A 116 -2.21 -13.55 8.29
N LEU A 117 -1.78 -12.54 7.56
CA LEU A 117 -2.63 -11.54 6.92
C LEU A 117 -2.93 -12.02 5.51
N SER A 118 -4.20 -12.24 5.19
CA SER A 118 -4.58 -12.70 3.85
C SER A 118 -4.40 -11.57 2.83
N GLU A 119 -3.79 -11.92 1.70
CA GLU A 119 -3.61 -11.02 0.55
C GLU A 119 -4.95 -10.81 -0.17
N ASN A 120 -5.13 -9.63 -0.76
CA ASN A 120 -6.27 -9.23 -1.58
C ASN A 120 -7.62 -9.05 -0.85
N ILE A 121 -7.70 -9.10 0.49
CA ILE A 121 -8.97 -8.83 1.19
C ILE A 121 -9.15 -7.32 1.41
N PHE A 122 -10.02 -6.73 0.61
CA PHE A 122 -10.55 -5.40 0.86
C PHE A 122 -11.64 -5.47 1.94
N ASN A 123 -11.35 -4.93 3.13
CA ASN A 123 -12.30 -4.79 4.22
C ASN A 123 -12.78 -3.34 4.30
N CYS A 124 -13.97 -3.05 3.77
CA CYS A 124 -14.59 -1.75 3.98
C CYS A 124 -15.50 -1.80 5.21
N PHE A 125 -15.33 -0.86 6.14
CA PHE A 125 -16.22 -0.70 7.28
C PHE A 125 -17.22 0.41 7.00
N CYS A 126 -18.44 0.03 6.63
CA CYS A 126 -19.55 0.96 6.54
C CYS A 126 -20.09 1.22 7.95
N ARG A 127 -20.02 2.48 8.39
CA ARG A 127 -20.54 2.92 9.69
C ARG A 127 -21.77 3.79 9.47
N TRP A 128 -22.88 3.47 10.14
CA TRP A 128 -24.05 4.33 10.16
C TRP A 128 -24.31 4.82 11.59
N ARG A 129 -24.38 6.14 11.76
CA ARG A 129 -24.70 6.74 13.05
C ARG A 129 -26.21 6.97 13.17
N LYS A 130 -26.89 6.13 13.95
CA LYS A 130 -28.22 6.47 14.48
C LYS A 130 -28.03 7.28 15.76
N ARG A 131 -28.99 8.15 16.08
CA ARG A 131 -28.94 9.15 17.19
C ARG A 131 -28.50 8.59 18.57
N TRP A 132 -28.55 7.26 18.78
CA TRP A 132 -28.18 6.57 20.02
C TRP A 132 -27.41 5.24 19.83
N SER A 133 -27.06 4.84 18.60
CA SER A 133 -26.21 3.65 18.37
C SER A 133 -25.44 3.74 17.06
N THR A 134 -24.18 3.31 17.10
CA THR A 134 -23.32 3.19 15.92
C THR A 134 -23.36 1.73 15.46
N GLN A 135 -23.91 1.49 14.28
CA GLN A 135 -23.89 0.16 13.66
C GLN A 135 -22.76 0.10 12.63
N ARG A 136 -22.09 -1.05 12.52
CA ARG A 136 -21.00 -1.29 11.58
C ARG A 136 -21.31 -2.54 10.76
N LYS A 137 -21.18 -2.46 9.43
CA LYS A 137 -21.19 -3.62 8.52
C LYS A 137 -19.82 -3.68 7.87
N THR A 138 -19.23 -4.87 7.85
CA THR A 138 -17.97 -5.12 7.16
C THR A 138 -18.27 -5.71 5.80
N LEU A 139 -17.83 -5.04 4.75
CA LEU A 139 -17.82 -5.59 3.40
C LEU A 139 -16.48 -6.28 3.19
N LYS A 140 -16.53 -7.55 2.80
CA LYS A 140 -15.36 -8.32 2.43
C LYS A 140 -15.42 -8.56 0.93
N SER A 141 -14.45 -8.04 0.19
CA SER A 141 -14.29 -8.31 -1.23
C SER A 141 -12.84 -8.67 -1.51
N GLN A 142 -12.62 -9.66 -2.37
CA GLN A 142 -11.29 -9.97 -2.87
C GLN A 142 -11.01 -9.07 -4.07
N LEU A 143 -10.14 -8.08 -3.90
CA LEU A 143 -9.77 -7.12 -4.94
C LEU A 143 -8.26 -7.18 -5.15
N LEU A 144 -7.86 -7.31 -6.41
CA LEU A 144 -6.47 -7.24 -6.83
C LEU A 144 -6.37 -6.01 -7.73
N LEU A 145 -5.67 -5.00 -7.24
CA LEU A 145 -5.65 -3.65 -7.80
C LEU A 145 -4.24 -3.36 -8.30
N SER A 146 -4.13 -2.65 -9.43
CA SER A 146 -2.87 -1.99 -9.77
C SER A 146 -3.10 -0.72 -10.58
N GLU A 147 -2.25 0.30 -10.43
CA GLU A 147 -2.33 1.53 -11.21
C GLU A 147 -2.27 1.28 -12.73
N HIS A 148 -1.62 0.19 -13.12
CA HIS A 148 -1.35 -0.15 -14.52
C HIS A 148 -2.45 -0.97 -15.21
N VAL A 149 -3.54 -1.30 -14.51
CA VAL A 149 -4.60 -2.17 -15.01
C VAL A 149 -6.00 -1.55 -14.85
N ASN A 150 -6.99 -2.15 -15.51
CA ASN A 150 -8.39 -1.74 -15.32
C ASN A 150 -8.96 -2.39 -14.06
N ASN A 151 -9.05 -1.59 -12.99
CA ASN A 151 -9.56 -2.01 -11.68
C ASN A 151 -11.07 -1.84 -11.52
N TYR A 152 -11.85 -1.63 -12.59
CA TYR A 152 -13.27 -1.31 -12.44
C TYR A 152 -14.03 -2.40 -11.67
N PHE A 153 -14.65 -1.99 -10.57
CA PHE A 153 -15.59 -2.81 -9.81
C PHE A 153 -16.78 -1.97 -9.35
N ARG A 154 -17.89 -2.66 -9.10
CA ARG A 154 -19.09 -2.09 -8.48
C ARG A 154 -19.64 -3.05 -7.45
N ILE A 155 -19.73 -2.59 -6.20
CA ILE A 155 -20.31 -3.34 -5.09
C ILE A 155 -21.66 -2.70 -4.79
N ASN A 156 -22.73 -3.47 -4.97
CA ASN A 156 -24.07 -3.08 -4.55
C ASN A 156 -24.39 -3.86 -3.28
N ASP A 157 -24.79 -3.18 -2.22
CA ASP A 157 -25.17 -3.81 -0.97
C ASP A 157 -26.25 -2.99 -0.26
N ASP A 158 -26.90 -3.57 0.73
CA ASP A 158 -27.91 -2.92 1.54
C ASP A 158 -27.46 -2.79 3.00
N PHE A 159 -27.76 -1.64 3.60
CA PHE A 159 -27.52 -1.42 5.03
C PHE A 159 -28.85 -1.26 5.75
N TYR A 160 -29.46 -2.37 6.16
CA TYR A 160 -30.82 -2.42 6.74
C TYR A 160 -31.88 -1.88 5.77
N SER A 161 -32.00 -2.50 4.58
CA SER A 161 -33.00 -2.11 3.55
C SER A 161 -32.79 -0.71 2.97
N LYS A 162 -31.55 -0.22 3.06
CA LYS A 162 -31.07 1.02 2.44
C LYS A 162 -30.00 0.65 1.44
N GLU A 163 -30.35 0.67 0.17
CA GLU A 163 -29.44 0.33 -0.91
C GLU A 163 -28.38 1.43 -1.07
N PHE A 164 -27.13 1.01 -1.20
CA PHE A 164 -26.03 1.87 -1.58
C PHE A 164 -25.15 1.14 -2.61
N SER A 165 -24.48 1.92 -3.46
CA SER A 165 -23.47 1.36 -4.36
C SER A 165 -22.13 2.03 -4.18
N ILE A 166 -21.08 1.21 -4.17
CA ILE A 166 -19.69 1.65 -4.17
C ILE A 166 -19.13 1.34 -5.54
N THR A 167 -18.61 2.37 -6.22
CA THR A 167 -18.03 2.26 -7.55
C THR A 167 -16.57 2.71 -7.50
N TYR A 168 -15.69 1.99 -8.18
CA TYR A 168 -14.30 2.38 -8.39
C TYR A 168 -14.21 3.76 -9.08
N ASN A 169 -13.35 4.65 -8.56
CA ASN A 169 -13.02 5.93 -9.20
C ASN A 169 -11.56 5.99 -9.66
N GLY A 170 -10.62 5.49 -8.84
CA GLY A 170 -9.19 5.53 -9.14
C GLY A 170 -8.36 4.79 -8.10
N PHE A 171 -7.13 4.44 -8.46
CA PHE A 171 -6.15 3.81 -7.57
C PHE A 171 -4.78 4.38 -7.89
N LYS A 172 -4.02 4.75 -6.87
CA LYS A 172 -2.61 5.12 -7.00
C LYS A 172 -1.79 4.33 -5.99
N GLU A 173 -0.67 3.81 -6.47
CA GLU A 173 0.34 3.13 -5.66
C GLU A 173 1.34 4.17 -5.12
N ASP A 174 2.02 3.85 -4.02
CA ASP A 174 3.14 4.63 -3.48
C ASP A 174 2.82 6.12 -3.24
N VAL A 175 1.78 6.41 -2.47
CA VAL A 175 1.38 7.77 -2.07
C VAL A 175 1.61 8.05 -0.60
N THR A 176 1.67 9.33 -0.25
CA THR A 176 1.72 9.81 1.14
C THR A 176 0.86 11.06 1.32
N GLU A 177 0.45 11.36 2.56
CA GLU A 177 -0.22 12.63 2.86
C GLU A 177 0.84 13.75 2.99
N GLY A 178 0.87 14.65 2.00
CA GLY A 178 1.81 15.77 1.94
C GLY A 178 1.12 17.12 2.08
N LEU A 179 1.86 18.12 2.57
CA LEU A 179 1.37 19.50 2.60
C LEU A 179 1.59 20.16 1.23
N VAL A 180 0.51 20.42 0.49
CA VAL A 180 0.54 21.15 -0.79
C VAL A 180 0.31 22.63 -0.54
N LEU A 181 1.12 23.49 -1.15
CA LEU A 181 1.05 24.94 -0.99
C LEU A 181 -0.28 25.49 -1.54
N ASP A 182 -1.03 26.16 -0.68
CA ASP A 182 -2.30 26.81 -1.01
C ASP A 182 -2.38 28.18 -0.28
N PRO A 183 -2.45 29.30 -1.03
CA PRO A 183 -2.64 30.62 -0.45
C PRO A 183 -3.90 30.76 0.41
N GLY A 184 -4.95 29.96 0.18
CA GLY A 184 -6.18 29.93 0.97
C GLY A 184 -6.15 28.96 2.16
N GLY A 185 -5.11 28.12 2.23
CA GLY A 185 -4.98 27.04 3.21
C GLY A 185 -4.63 27.51 4.63
N GLU A 186 -4.36 26.52 5.47
CA GLU A 186 -3.96 26.72 6.86
C GLU A 186 -2.43 26.81 6.95
N ARG A 187 -1.92 27.48 7.98
CA ARG A 187 -0.47 27.65 8.15
C ARG A 187 0.09 26.56 9.05
N TYR A 188 1.18 25.94 8.61
CA TYR A 188 1.86 24.86 9.30
C TYR A 188 3.34 25.14 9.41
N ILE A 189 3.95 24.79 10.54
CA ILE A 189 5.40 24.74 10.68
C ILE A 189 5.86 23.28 10.75
N LYS A 190 6.84 22.94 9.91
CA LYS A 190 7.41 21.59 9.81
C LYS A 190 8.48 21.39 10.88
N LEU A 191 8.33 20.36 11.69
CA LEU A 191 9.32 19.88 12.65
C LEU A 191 9.81 18.52 12.17
N VAL A 192 11.13 18.35 12.12
CA VAL A 192 11.76 17.07 11.80
C VAL A 192 12.45 16.55 13.05
N GLU A 193 12.02 15.39 13.52
CA GLU A 193 12.65 14.68 14.62
C GLU A 193 13.74 13.73 14.09
N ALA A 194 14.85 13.62 14.83
CA ALA A 194 15.90 12.63 14.61
C ALA A 194 16.06 11.72 15.84
N LEU A 195 15.54 10.49 15.77
CA LEU A 195 15.66 9.47 16.83
C LEU A 195 16.36 8.22 16.26
N ASP A 196 17.47 7.77 16.85
CA ASP A 196 18.14 6.51 16.47
C ASP A 196 18.41 6.36 14.95
N GLY A 197 18.77 7.46 14.28
CA GLY A 197 19.00 7.48 12.82
C GLY A 197 17.72 7.52 11.98
N ASN A 198 16.56 7.57 12.63
CA ASN A 198 15.25 7.69 12.00
C ASN A 198 14.77 9.13 11.96
N ARG A 199 14.47 9.60 10.74
CA ARG A 199 13.88 10.91 10.48
C ARG A 199 12.36 10.80 10.49
N GLN A 200 11.68 11.55 11.35
CA GLN A 200 10.21 11.67 11.35
C GLN A 200 9.80 13.12 11.13
N GLU A 201 8.81 13.33 10.27
CA GLU A 201 8.29 14.65 9.97
C GLU A 201 6.97 14.89 10.69
N HIS A 202 6.81 16.07 11.26
CA HIS A 202 5.61 16.50 11.95
C HIS A 202 5.23 17.90 11.47
N TYR A 203 3.94 18.13 11.29
CA TYR A 203 3.41 19.44 10.93
C TYR A 203 2.58 19.99 12.10
N ILE A 204 2.95 21.16 12.59
CA ILE A 204 2.25 21.83 13.70
C ILE A 204 1.39 22.94 13.11
N LYS A 205 0.07 22.83 13.25
CA LYS A 205 -0.90 23.83 12.77
C LYS A 205 -0.83 25.09 13.62
N GLU A 206 -0.93 26.25 12.96
CA GLU A 206 -1.08 27.55 13.62
C GLU A 206 -2.33 27.57 14.53
N GLY A 207 -2.17 28.07 15.75
CA GLY A 207 -3.26 28.13 16.74
C GLY A 207 -3.51 26.82 17.50
N GLN A 208 -2.70 25.77 17.30
CA GLN A 208 -2.88 24.48 17.95
C GLN A 208 -1.63 24.02 18.72
N VAL A 209 -1.85 23.03 19.59
CA VAL A 209 -0.79 22.34 20.34
C VAL A 209 -0.75 20.88 19.87
N THR A 210 0.43 20.44 19.46
CA THR A 210 0.70 19.06 19.04
C THR A 210 1.62 18.39 20.05
N SER A 211 1.34 17.15 20.42
CA SER A 211 2.22 16.35 21.27
C SER A 211 3.10 15.44 20.42
N ILE A 212 4.41 15.58 20.54
CA ILE A 212 5.42 14.75 19.85
C ILE A 212 6.32 14.14 20.94
N GLN A 213 6.33 12.81 21.07
CA GLN A 213 7.07 12.09 22.11
C GLN A 213 6.89 12.63 23.55
N ASN A 214 5.64 12.90 23.93
CA ASN A 214 5.26 13.51 25.21
C ASN A 214 5.80 14.93 25.45
N ILE A 215 6.38 15.56 24.42
CA ILE A 215 6.75 16.98 24.44
C ILE A 215 5.67 17.75 23.68
N LEU A 216 5.15 18.80 24.29
CA LEU A 216 4.15 19.66 23.67
C LEU A 216 4.84 20.71 22.82
N PHE A 217 4.39 20.86 21.58
CA PHE A 217 4.80 21.93 20.67
C PHE A 217 3.59 22.76 20.29
N SER A 218 3.75 24.07 20.14
CA SER A 218 2.69 24.95 19.68
C SER A 218 3.21 25.98 18.68
N PHE A 219 2.33 26.44 17.78
CA PHE A 219 2.67 27.46 16.80
C PHE A 219 1.67 28.62 16.87
N ASN A 220 2.16 29.84 17.16
CA ASN A 220 1.37 31.05 17.40
C ASN A 220 0.25 30.87 18.44
N TYR A 221 0.45 29.98 19.40
CA TYR A 221 -0.48 29.73 20.50
C TYR A 221 0.30 29.42 21.77
N TYR A 222 0.37 30.38 22.68
CA TYR A 222 1.13 30.20 23.92
C TYR A 222 0.48 29.14 24.81
N GLN A 223 1.23 28.08 25.12
CA GLN A 223 0.84 27.01 26.02
C GLN A 223 1.95 26.82 27.06
N LYS A 224 1.59 26.97 28.34
CA LYS A 224 2.52 26.77 29.45
C LYS A 224 3.02 25.32 29.46
N GLY A 225 4.35 25.15 29.49
CA GLY A 225 5.00 23.84 29.48
C GLY A 225 5.16 23.21 28.10
N ALA A 226 4.78 23.91 27.02
CA ALA A 226 5.10 23.53 25.65
C ALA A 226 6.34 24.28 25.14
N ILE A 227 6.99 23.75 24.11
CA ILE A 227 7.92 24.50 23.26
C ILE A 227 7.06 25.37 22.34
N ASN A 228 7.07 26.67 22.60
CA ASN A 228 6.24 27.63 21.90
C ASN A 228 7.02 28.25 20.74
N ILE A 229 6.48 28.15 19.53
CA ILE A 229 6.98 28.84 18.36
C ILE A 229 6.07 30.02 18.06
N THR A 230 6.65 31.21 17.93
CA THR A 230 5.92 32.43 17.58
C THR A 230 6.50 33.05 16.32
N SER A 231 5.64 33.57 15.44
CA SER A 231 6.01 34.26 14.21
C SER A 231 5.55 35.71 14.33
N GLU A 232 6.51 36.63 14.42
CA GLU A 232 6.26 38.07 14.59
C GLU A 232 7.05 38.83 13.51
N ALA A 233 6.37 39.65 12.71
CA ALA A 233 6.99 40.48 11.66
C ALA A 233 7.88 39.72 10.65
N GLY A 234 7.66 38.41 10.45
CA GLY A 234 8.42 37.57 9.53
C GLY A 234 9.60 36.83 10.17
N GLU A 235 9.90 37.11 11.44
CA GLU A 235 10.87 36.37 12.24
C GLU A 235 10.17 35.28 13.06
N TYR A 236 10.93 34.25 13.43
CA TYR A 236 10.46 33.17 14.27
C TYR A 236 11.19 33.20 15.61
N TYR A 237 10.47 32.90 16.67
CA TYR A 237 11.00 32.84 18.02
C TYR A 237 10.59 31.53 18.66
N ILE A 238 11.49 30.98 19.48
CA ILE A 238 11.30 29.76 20.27
C ILE A 238 11.37 30.09 21.75
N GLU A 239 10.42 29.55 22.52
CA GLU A 239 10.45 29.55 23.98
C GLU A 239 10.30 28.10 24.45
N SER A 240 11.37 27.55 25.02
CA SER A 240 11.42 26.15 25.47
C SER A 240 11.33 26.07 27.00
N PRO A 241 10.58 25.12 27.58
CA PRO A 241 10.58 24.87 29.02
C PRO A 241 11.78 24.03 29.48
N PHE A 242 12.67 23.66 28.56
CA PHE A 242 13.88 22.89 28.78
C PHE A 242 15.12 23.70 28.37
N ASP A 243 16.20 23.53 29.10
CA ASP A 243 17.52 23.97 28.69
C ASP A 243 18.07 23.02 27.62
N GLY A 244 18.82 23.55 26.67
CA GLY A 244 19.42 22.77 25.60
C GLY A 244 20.49 23.53 24.85
N ILE A 245 20.92 22.95 23.73
CA ILE A 245 21.83 23.59 22.79
C ILE A 245 21.24 23.47 21.39
N TYR A 246 21.54 24.41 20.53
CA TYR A 246 21.27 24.26 19.11
C TYR A 246 22.54 24.48 18.31
N THR A 247 22.69 23.72 17.22
CA THR A 247 23.82 23.83 16.31
C THR A 247 23.32 24.18 14.92
N VAL A 248 23.77 25.31 14.38
CA VAL A 248 23.41 25.76 13.03
C VAL A 248 24.12 24.86 12.02
N MET A 249 23.35 24.18 11.15
CA MET A 249 23.91 23.14 10.29
C MET A 249 24.89 23.66 9.23
N SER A 250 24.72 24.90 8.78
CA SER A 250 25.54 25.49 7.71
C SER A 250 26.96 25.86 8.13
N ASN A 251 27.16 26.26 9.39
CA ASN A 251 28.46 26.74 9.89
C ASN A 251 28.94 25.98 11.15
N GLN A 252 28.17 25.02 11.64
CA GLN A 252 28.45 24.20 12.82
C GLN A 252 28.64 25.01 14.12
N GLN A 253 28.15 26.25 14.16
CA GLN A 253 28.20 27.06 15.37
C GLN A 253 27.09 26.61 16.32
N SER A 254 27.45 26.39 17.57
CA SER A 254 26.53 26.02 18.64
C SER A 254 26.24 27.20 19.55
N ALA A 255 25.00 27.30 20.02
CA ALA A 255 24.57 28.28 21.00
C ALA A 255 23.57 27.66 21.99
N GLU A 256 23.35 28.33 23.12
CA GLU A 256 22.49 27.82 24.20
C GLU A 256 21.02 28.17 23.96
N LEU A 257 20.15 27.17 24.20
CA LEU A 257 18.70 27.34 24.33
C LEU A 257 18.40 27.44 25.82
N ASN A 258 18.05 28.65 26.27
CA ASN A 258 17.77 28.97 27.66
C ASN A 258 16.30 28.69 27.98
N LYS A 259 16.08 28.01 29.10
CA LYS A 259 14.73 27.68 29.57
C LYS A 259 13.87 28.92 29.85
N ASN A 260 12.62 28.86 29.42
CA ASN A 260 11.56 29.87 29.59
C ASN A 260 11.95 31.27 29.09
N GLN A 261 12.89 31.34 28.16
CA GLN A 261 13.30 32.60 27.54
C GLN A 261 12.92 32.58 26.07
N LYS A 262 12.28 33.66 25.60
CA LYS A 262 12.01 33.86 24.19
C LYS A 262 13.33 34.19 23.47
N GLN A 263 13.74 33.32 22.55
CA GLN A 263 14.95 33.45 21.74
C GLN A 263 14.59 33.39 20.26
N LEU A 264 15.44 33.96 19.39
CA LEU A 264 15.27 33.83 17.95
C LEU A 264 15.38 32.35 17.55
N LEU A 265 14.45 31.88 16.73
CA LEU A 265 14.48 30.53 16.17
C LEU A 265 15.33 30.54 14.90
N GLU A 266 16.48 29.89 14.98
CA GLU A 266 17.35 29.66 13.84
C GLU A 266 16.86 28.43 13.07
N LEU A 267 16.24 28.68 11.91
CA LEU A 267 15.83 27.61 11.00
C LEU A 267 17.07 26.81 10.54
N ARG A 268 16.87 25.54 10.18
CA ARG A 268 17.93 24.61 9.75
C ARG A 268 19.03 24.44 10.80
N SER A 269 18.66 24.53 12.06
CA SER A 269 19.52 24.23 13.21
C SER A 269 19.03 22.97 13.91
N LEU A 270 19.98 22.15 14.36
CA LEU A 270 19.69 20.98 15.18
C LEU A 270 19.56 21.40 16.64
N TYR A 271 18.33 21.39 17.15
CA TYR A 271 18.03 21.63 18.55
C TYR A 271 18.11 20.33 19.33
N GLN A 272 18.87 20.35 20.42
CA GLN A 272 19.10 19.22 21.31
C GLN A 272 18.66 19.59 22.72
N ILE A 273 17.58 18.95 23.16
CA ILE A 273 17.06 19.04 24.53
C ILE A 273 17.14 17.64 25.17
N PRO A 274 16.95 17.49 26.50
CA PRO A 274 17.09 16.20 27.16
C PRO A 274 16.22 15.09 26.52
N GLY A 275 16.88 14.14 25.86
CA GLY A 275 16.22 12.99 25.24
C GLY A 275 15.47 13.26 23.93
N PHE A 276 15.58 14.45 23.32
CA PHE A 276 14.86 14.78 22.09
C PHE A 276 15.68 15.72 21.19
N GLN A 277 15.76 15.40 19.90
CA GLN A 277 16.49 16.19 18.91
C GLN A 277 15.59 16.51 17.73
N PHE A 278 15.55 17.78 17.34
CA PHE A 278 14.64 18.25 16.30
C PHE A 278 15.20 19.41 15.48
N VAL A 279 14.61 19.62 14.32
CA VAL A 279 14.98 20.65 13.35
C VAL A 279 13.73 21.30 12.78
N PHE A 280 13.76 22.62 12.61
CA PHE A 280 12.80 23.37 11.79
C PHE A 280 13.46 23.71 10.45
N PRO A 281 13.26 22.90 9.38
CA PRO A 281 14.06 23.02 8.15
C PRO A 281 13.67 24.23 7.28
N GLU A 282 12.45 24.73 7.43
CA GLU A 282 11.85 25.74 6.57
C GLU A 282 10.85 26.62 7.33
N PRO A 283 10.57 27.83 6.84
CA PRO A 283 9.55 28.70 7.44
C PRO A 283 8.17 28.08 7.33
N ALA A 284 7.24 28.56 8.17
CA ALA A 284 5.87 28.07 8.16
C ALA A 284 5.19 28.32 6.80
N LEU A 285 4.73 27.24 6.19
CA LEU A 285 4.09 27.22 4.88
C LEU A 285 2.57 27.25 5.02
N ARG A 286 1.88 27.78 4.00
CA ARG A 286 0.42 27.78 3.94
C ARG A 286 -0.04 26.74 2.93
N GLY A 287 -0.93 25.85 3.35
CA GLY A 287 -1.29 24.70 2.54
C GLY A 287 -2.45 23.88 3.05
N VAL A 288 -2.77 22.84 2.28
CA VAL A 288 -3.76 21.81 2.57
C VAL A 288 -3.07 20.46 2.45
N PHE A 289 -3.42 19.52 3.33
CA PHE A 289 -2.94 18.14 3.21
C PHE A 289 -3.67 17.44 2.07
N GLU A 290 -2.91 17.04 1.06
CA GLU A 290 -3.40 16.26 -0.07
C GLU A 290 -2.58 14.97 -0.20
N ILE A 291 -3.13 14.02 -0.94
CA ILE A 291 -2.46 12.76 -1.23
C ILE A 291 -1.54 13.01 -2.42
N VAL A 292 -0.24 12.91 -2.19
CA VAL A 292 0.81 13.15 -3.19
C VAL A 292 1.61 11.87 -3.42
N ASP A 293 2.30 11.79 -4.55
CA ASP A 293 3.19 10.66 -4.84
C ASP A 293 4.35 10.68 -3.83
N ALA A 294 4.66 9.53 -3.23
CA ALA A 294 5.67 9.42 -2.18
C ALA A 294 7.08 9.54 -2.75
N GLU A 295 7.95 10.25 -2.03
CA GLU A 295 9.38 10.30 -2.33
C GLU A 295 10.11 9.13 -1.65
N VAL A 296 11.30 8.78 -2.16
CA VAL A 296 12.14 7.68 -1.60
C VAL A 296 12.49 7.91 -0.12
N THR A 297 12.44 9.16 0.35
CA THR A 297 12.69 9.52 1.75
C THR A 297 11.48 9.36 2.65
N ASP A 298 10.30 9.15 2.09
CA ASP A 298 9.06 9.02 2.84
C ASP A 298 8.92 7.61 3.41
N ARG A 299 8.41 7.55 4.63
CA ARG A 299 8.36 6.31 5.42
C ARG A 299 6.96 5.73 5.52
N GLU A 300 5.96 6.59 5.42
CA GLU A 300 4.54 6.20 5.36
C GLU A 300 4.12 6.23 3.90
N ILE A 301 4.58 5.21 3.18
CA ILE A 301 4.17 4.93 1.81
C ILE A 301 2.95 4.02 1.91
N GLU A 302 1.83 4.51 1.40
CA GLU A 302 0.56 3.79 1.35
C GLU A 302 0.04 3.75 -0.09
N ASP A 303 -0.99 2.96 -0.34
CA ASP A 303 -1.77 3.05 -1.56
C ASP A 303 -3.05 3.84 -1.26
N VAL A 304 -3.60 4.52 -2.28
CA VAL A 304 -4.90 5.18 -2.18
C VAL A 304 -5.91 4.58 -3.15
N LEU A 305 -7.07 4.24 -2.62
CA LEU A 305 -8.24 3.85 -3.41
C LEU A 305 -9.31 4.96 -3.34
N TYR A 306 -9.63 5.53 -4.50
CA TYR A 306 -10.72 6.49 -4.67
C TYR A 306 -12.00 5.76 -5.05
N LEU A 307 -13.07 6.00 -4.30
CA LEU A 307 -14.37 5.37 -4.47
C LEU A 307 -15.48 6.41 -4.53
N ASN A 308 -16.45 6.16 -5.39
CA ASN A 308 -17.72 6.88 -5.38
C ASN A 308 -18.74 6.06 -4.61
N VAL A 309 -19.28 6.65 -3.54
CA VAL A 309 -20.36 6.05 -2.75
C VAL A 309 -21.66 6.75 -3.09
N ASP A 310 -22.56 6.01 -3.73
CA ASP A 310 -23.89 6.48 -4.09
C ASP A 310 -24.92 6.00 -3.08
N TYR A 311 -25.69 6.93 -2.54
CA TYR A 311 -26.80 6.65 -1.64
C TYR A 311 -27.93 7.66 -1.85
N ASN A 312 -29.16 7.18 -2.05
CA ASN A 312 -30.35 8.03 -2.28
C ASN A 312 -30.16 9.12 -3.36
N GLY A 313 -29.48 8.79 -4.47
CA GLY A 313 -29.22 9.72 -5.58
C GLY A 313 -28.15 10.79 -5.29
N SER A 314 -27.50 10.74 -4.13
CA SER A 314 -26.32 11.55 -3.82
C SER A 314 -25.05 10.71 -3.96
N SER A 315 -24.09 11.19 -4.74
CA SER A 315 -22.77 10.59 -4.88
C SER A 315 -21.76 11.36 -4.06
N LYS A 316 -20.89 10.66 -3.34
CA LYS A 316 -19.76 11.26 -2.61
C LYS A 316 -18.48 10.49 -2.90
N GLU A 317 -17.44 11.21 -3.28
CA GLU A 317 -16.10 10.67 -3.42
C GLU A 317 -15.44 10.47 -2.05
N VAL A 318 -14.78 9.33 -1.89
CA VAL A 318 -14.08 8.92 -0.69
C VAL A 318 -12.72 8.36 -1.08
N SER A 319 -11.65 8.90 -0.50
CA SER A 319 -10.32 8.32 -0.55
C SER A 319 -10.09 7.41 0.66
N LEU A 320 -9.58 6.21 0.39
CA LEU A 320 -9.17 5.24 1.39
C LEU A 320 -7.67 5.01 1.25
N LEU A 321 -6.94 5.39 2.29
CA LEU A 321 -5.51 5.16 2.40
C LEU A 321 -5.24 3.85 3.15
N GLY A 322 -4.31 3.05 2.63
CA GLY A 322 -3.82 1.84 3.27
C GLY A 322 -2.87 1.07 2.37
N GLY A 323 -2.15 0.10 2.92
CA GLY A 323 -1.19 -0.71 2.17
C GLY A 323 -1.21 -2.17 2.62
N ARG A 324 -0.45 -3.02 1.93
CA ARG A 324 -0.40 -4.49 2.15
C ARG A 324 -0.11 -4.91 3.60
N ASP A 325 0.58 -4.06 4.39
CA ASP A 325 0.93 -4.32 5.79
C ASP A 325 0.23 -3.38 6.81
N MET A 326 -0.67 -2.50 6.35
CA MET A 326 -1.30 -1.47 7.17
C MET A 326 -2.80 -1.74 7.32
N SER A 327 -3.30 -1.70 8.55
CA SER A 327 -4.75 -1.67 8.77
C SER A 327 -5.30 -0.37 8.21
N ILE A 328 -6.04 -0.44 7.09
CA ILE A 328 -6.70 0.68 6.40
C ILE A 328 -7.10 1.78 7.40
N ILE A 329 -6.55 2.98 7.23
CA ILE A 329 -6.84 4.12 8.09
C ILE A 329 -8.33 4.45 7.94
N GLN A 330 -9.06 4.32 9.05
CA GLN A 330 -10.51 4.54 9.08
C GLN A 330 -10.83 6.03 8.85
N ARG A 331 -11.08 6.45 7.60
CA ARG A 331 -11.75 7.73 7.36
C ARG A 331 -13.24 7.60 7.70
N LYS A 332 -13.70 8.54 8.54
CA LYS A 332 -15.04 8.59 9.09
C LYS A 332 -16.04 8.88 7.97
N LEU A 333 -16.73 7.85 7.51
CA LEU A 333 -17.96 7.99 6.71
C LEU A 333 -19.07 8.56 7.61
N LEU A 334 -19.76 9.57 7.09
CA LEU A 334 -20.69 10.52 7.75
C LEU A 334 -21.48 10.00 8.96
#